data_AF-A0A951U9L3-F1
#
_entry.id   AF-A0A951U9L3-F1
#
_cell.length_a   1.000
_cell.length_b   1.000
_cell.length_c   1.000
_cell.angle_alpha   90.00
_cell.angle_beta   90.00
_cell.angle_gamma   90.00
#
_symmetry.space_group_name_H-M   'P 1'
#
loop_
_entity.id
_entity.type
_entity.pdbx_description
1 polymer ?
#
loop_
_entity_poly.entity_id
_entity_poly.type
_entity_poly.pdbx_seq_one_letter_code
_entity_poly.pdbx_strand_id
1 'polypeptide(L)'
;MHNEYTESKVIIFDTTMRDGELMPGIKMNADQKMSIAELLNQMRVDVIEVGYPGAFRKDFDEISMISKNVKEATICGLSSAAQQK
;
A
#
# COMPACT_ATOMS: atom_id res chain seq x y z
N MET A 1 -39.35 7.27 -8.36
CA MET A 1 -38.40 6.66 -9.33
C MET A 1 -37.11 6.42 -8.56
N HIS A 2 -36.92 5.22 -8.04
CA HIS A 2 -35.65 4.82 -7.44
C HIS A 2 -34.68 4.49 -8.58
N ASN A 3 -33.59 5.24 -8.68
CA ASN A 3 -32.55 4.99 -9.65
C ASN A 3 -31.71 3.80 -9.15
N GLU A 4 -32.04 2.58 -9.57
CA GLU A 4 -31.31 1.34 -9.25
C GLU A 4 -30.03 1.17 -10.07
N TYR A 5 -29.22 2.23 -10.19
CA TYR A 5 -27.81 2.01 -10.49
C TYR A 5 -27.16 1.71 -9.15
N THR A 6 -26.79 0.46 -8.92
CA THR A 6 -25.76 0.14 -7.93
C THR A 6 -24.49 0.82 -8.42
N GLU A 7 -24.23 2.04 -7.93
CA GLU A 7 -22.98 2.75 -8.19
C GLU A 7 -21.85 1.81 -7.82
N SER A 8 -21.15 1.30 -8.84
CA SER A 8 -20.02 0.42 -8.64
C SER A 8 -18.96 1.26 -7.94
N LYS A 9 -18.72 0.97 -6.66
CA LYS A 9 -17.76 1.70 -5.84
C LYS A 9 -16.40 1.74 -6.56
N VAL A 10 -15.91 2.94 -6.86
CA VAL A 10 -14.54 3.12 -7.35
C VAL A 10 -13.59 2.84 -6.19
N ILE A 11 -12.60 1.98 -6.44
CA ILE A 11 -11.58 1.60 -5.46
C ILE A 11 -10.31 2.42 -5.75
N ILE A 12 -9.81 3.12 -4.74
CA ILE A 12 -8.55 3.85 -4.84
C ILE A 12 -7.42 2.94 -4.36
N PHE A 13 -6.55 2.57 -5.29
CA PHE A 13 -5.33 1.81 -5.05
C PHE A 13 -4.14 2.76 -5.17
N ASP A 14 -3.46 3.03 -4.05
CA ASP A 14 -2.27 3.87 -4.00
C ASP A 14 -1.00 3.02 -4.04
N THR A 15 -0.04 3.40 -4.90
CA THR A 15 1.29 2.76 -5.04
C THR A 15 2.44 3.74 -4.75
N THR A 16 2.16 4.84 -4.03
CA THR A 16 3.14 5.89 -3.75
C THR A 16 4.39 5.34 -3.06
N MET A 17 4.23 4.40 -2.13
CA MET A 17 5.36 3.81 -1.39
C MET A 17 6.08 2.67 -2.10
N ARG A 18 5.46 2.05 -3.11
CA ARG A 18 6.10 0.99 -3.91
C ARG A 18 6.63 1.54 -5.22
N ASP A 19 5.76 1.91 -6.15
CA ASP A 19 6.18 2.37 -7.48
C ASP A 19 6.82 3.77 -7.40
N GLY A 20 6.31 4.63 -6.51
CA GLY A 20 6.89 5.95 -6.27
C GLY A 20 8.31 5.88 -5.68
N GLU A 21 8.63 4.87 -4.85
CA GLU A 21 9.99 4.67 -4.33
C GLU A 21 10.99 4.23 -5.42
N LEU A 22 10.53 3.69 -6.56
CA LEU A 22 11.42 3.33 -7.68
C LEU A 22 11.92 4.53 -8.49
N MET A 23 11.40 5.74 -8.21
CA MET A 23 11.86 6.95 -8.88
C MET A 23 13.32 7.28 -8.52
N PRO A 24 14.16 7.69 -9.50
CA PRO A 24 15.54 8.05 -9.25
C PRO A 24 15.66 9.15 -8.18
N GLY A 25 16.48 8.91 -7.16
CA GLY A 25 16.70 9.85 -6.07
C GLY A 25 15.66 9.82 -4.95
N ILE A 26 14.62 8.98 -5.06
CA ILE A 26 13.66 8.74 -3.99
C ILE A 26 14.07 7.50 -3.21
N LYS A 27 14.09 7.62 -1.88
CA LYS A 27 14.16 6.50 -0.94
C LYS A 27 13.31 6.87 0.27
N MET A 28 12.47 5.94 0.70
CA MET A 28 11.64 6.13 1.89
C MET A 28 12.15 5.21 2.98
N ASN A 29 12.41 5.77 4.16
CA ASN A 29 12.66 4.95 5.35
C ASN A 29 11.33 4.50 5.98
N ALA A 30 11.41 3.59 6.95
CA ALA A 30 10.25 3.00 7.60
C ALA A 30 9.32 4.05 8.26
N ASP A 31 9.89 5.09 8.89
CA ASP A 31 9.12 6.15 9.57
C ASP A 31 8.39 7.05 8.57
N GLN A 32 9.05 7.37 7.44
CA GLN A 32 8.44 8.11 6.33
C GLN A 32 7.30 7.30 5.71
N LYS A 33 7.50 6.01 5.48
CA LYS A 33 6.44 5.11 4.99
C LYS A 33 5.28 5.03 5.97
N MET A 34 5.52 4.92 7.28
CA MET A 34 4.45 4.96 8.28
C MET A 34 3.65 6.27 8.21
N SER A 35 4.35 7.41 8.16
CA SER A 35 3.70 8.73 8.08
C SER A 35 2.83 8.87 6.82
N ILE A 36 3.31 8.38 5.68
CA ILE A 36 2.54 8.36 4.43
C ILE A 36 1.34 7.41 4.54
N ALA A 37 1.53 6.22 5.10
CA ALA A 37 0.46 5.24 5.27
C ALA A 37 -0.67 5.76 6.18
N GLU A 38 -0.33 6.45 7.28
CA GLU A 38 -1.31 7.09 8.15
C GLU A 38 -2.10 8.19 7.42
N LEU A 39 -1.43 9.01 6.62
CA LEU A 39 -2.08 10.05 5.81
C LEU A 39 -3.03 9.45 4.78
N LEU A 40 -2.59 8.45 4.02
CA LEU A 40 -3.43 7.77 3.03
C LEU A 40 -4.64 7.08 3.69
N ASN A 41 -4.45 6.50 4.87
CA ASN A 41 -5.52 5.91 5.66
C ASN A 41 -6.54 6.97 6.12
N GLN A 42 -6.08 8.15 6.57
CA GLN A 42 -6.97 9.28 6.91
C GLN A 42 -7.75 9.80 5.70
N MET A 43 -7.14 9.78 4.51
CA MET A 43 -7.77 10.11 3.23
C MET A 43 -8.76 9.05 2.73
N ARG A 44 -8.91 7.93 3.45
CA ARG A 44 -9.79 6.80 3.11
C ARG A 44 -9.44 6.14 1.77
N VAL A 45 -8.16 6.05 1.47
CA VAL A 45 -7.67 5.18 0.38
C VAL A 45 -8.02 3.74 0.70
N ASP A 46 -8.53 2.99 -0.28
CA ASP A 46 -9.00 1.63 -0.07
C ASP A 46 -7.85 0.62 0.05
N VAL A 47 -6.79 0.80 -0.76
CA VAL A 47 -5.63 -0.10 -0.79
C VAL A 47 -4.33 0.70 -0.86
N ILE A 48 -3.36 0.32 -0.04
CA ILE A 48 -2.04 0.94 0.01
C ILE A 48 -0.98 -0.12 -0.28
N GLU A 49 -0.26 0.00 -1.40
CA GLU A 49 0.88 -0.86 -1.76
C GLU A 49 2.18 -0.30 -1.19
N VAL A 50 2.80 -1.06 -0.28
CA VAL A 50 3.92 -0.57 0.56
C VAL A 50 5.29 -0.99 0.02
N GLY A 51 5.39 -2.14 -0.64
CA GLY A 51 6.66 -2.72 -1.06
C GLY A 51 6.55 -4.13 -1.62
N TYR A 52 7.69 -4.81 -1.80
CA TYR A 52 7.75 -6.19 -2.27
C TYR A 52 8.36 -7.10 -1.19
N PRO A 53 7.54 -7.76 -0.34
CA PRO A 53 8.02 -8.56 0.80
C PRO A 53 8.92 -9.74 0.39
N GLY A 54 8.79 -10.23 -0.85
CA GLY A 54 9.62 -11.30 -1.39
C GLY A 54 10.95 -10.84 -2.01
N ALA A 55 11.20 -9.54 -2.17
CA ALA A 55 12.49 -9.06 -2.69
C ALA A 55 13.50 -8.81 -1.57
N PHE A 56 13.07 -8.16 -0.49
CA PHE A 56 13.95 -7.76 0.60
C PHE A 56 13.29 -7.94 1.96
N ARG A 57 14.08 -8.36 2.96
CA ARG A 57 13.59 -8.50 4.34
C ARG A 57 13.05 -7.18 4.90
N LYS A 58 13.68 -6.05 4.54
CA LYS A 58 13.23 -4.71 4.96
C LYS A 58 11.77 -4.45 4.55
N ASP A 59 11.38 -4.83 3.32
CA ASP A 59 10.03 -4.60 2.81
C ASP A 59 9.01 -5.43 3.60
N PHE A 60 9.37 -6.67 3.95
CA PHE A 60 8.53 -7.50 4.81
C PHE A 60 8.32 -6.86 6.19
N ASP A 61 9.39 -6.38 6.83
CA ASP A 61 9.32 -5.77 8.15
C ASP A 61 8.52 -4.46 8.11
N GLU A 62 8.71 -3.62 7.08
CA GLU A 62 7.94 -2.39 6.82
C GLU A 62 6.44 -2.69 6.62
N ILE A 63 6.09 -3.67 5.78
CA ILE A 63 4.71 -4.11 5.54
C ILE A 63 4.08 -4.65 6.83
N SER A 64 4.81 -5.47 7.59
CA SER A 64 4.33 -6.01 8.87
C SER A 64 4.08 -4.91 9.89
N MET A 65 4.94 -3.89 9.92
CA MET A 65 4.78 -2.75 10.82
C MET A 65 3.56 -1.90 10.42
N ILE A 66 3.43 -1.54 9.14
CA ILE A 66 2.33 -0.70 8.65
C ILE A 66 0.97 -1.42 8.82
N SER A 67 0.87 -2.71 8.49
CA SER A 67 -0.36 -3.49 8.67
C SER A 67 -0.83 -3.60 10.13
N LYS A 68 0.08 -3.46 11.10
CA LYS A 68 -0.29 -3.40 12.52
C LYS A 68 -0.88 -2.06 12.95
N ASN A 69 -0.60 -0.97 12.23
CA ASN A 69 -1.02 0.38 12.61
C ASN A 69 -2.17 0.92 11.74
N VAL A 70 -2.17 0.61 10.45
CA VAL A 70 -3.25 0.98 9.52
C VAL A 70 -4.39 -0.03 9.61
N LYS A 71 -5.61 0.44 9.85
CA LYS A 71 -6.80 -0.39 10.13
C LYS A 71 -7.92 -0.29 9.12
N GLU A 72 -8.04 0.85 8.42
CA GLU A 72 -9.14 1.07 7.47
C GLU A 72 -8.75 0.63 6.07
N ALA A 73 -7.56 1.02 5.60
CA ALA A 73 -7.04 0.63 4.30
C ALA A 73 -6.52 -0.81 4.29
N THR A 74 -6.72 -1.51 3.17
CA THR A 74 -6.07 -2.81 2.94
C THR A 74 -4.60 -2.59 2.62
N ILE A 75 -3.72 -3.28 3.35
CA ILE A 75 -2.28 -3.25 3.08
C ILE A 75 -1.92 -4.29 2.02
N CYS A 76 -1.23 -3.85 0.98
CA CYS A 76 -0.81 -4.67 -0.15
C CYS A 76 0.72 -4.76 -0.24
N GLY A 77 1.23 -5.96 -0.53
CA GLY A 77 2.63 -6.20 -0.90
C GLY A 77 2.68 -6.84 -2.29
N LEU A 78 3.57 -6.34 -3.14
CA LEU A 78 3.80 -6.88 -4.47
C LEU A 78 4.33 -8.32 -4.39
N SER A 79 4.03 -9.15 -5.38
CA SER A 79 4.71 -10.44 -5.57
C SER A 79 4.99 -10.68 -7.03
N SER A 80 6.09 -11.36 -7.35
CA SER A 80 6.24 -11.95 -8.68
C SER A 80 5.33 -13.18 -8.82
N ALA A 81 5.04 -13.56 -10.06
CA ALA A 81 4.30 -14.79 -10.36
C ALA A 81 5.16 -16.06 -10.27
N ALA A 82 6.49 -15.92 -10.10
CA ALA A 82 7.38 -17.03 -9.93
C ALA A 82 7.32 -17.55 -8.48
N GLN A 83 7.43 -18.87 -8.31
CA GLN A 83 7.55 -19.44 -6.97
C GLN A 83 8.87 -18.99 -6.33
N GLN A 84 8.76 -18.23 -5.25
CA GLN A 84 9.87 -17.90 -4.37
C GLN A 84 10.33 -19.21 -3.69
N LYS A 85 11.63 -19.53 -3.79
CA LYS A 85 12.23 -20.74 -3.20
C LYS A 85 12.50 -20.58 -1.71
#